data_AF-A0A2H0FS32-F1
#
_entry.id   AF-A0A2H0FS32-F1
#
_cell.length_a   1.000
_cell.length_b   1.000
_cell.length_c   1.000
_cell.angle_alpha   90.00
_cell.angle_beta   90.00
_cell.angle_gamma   90.00
#
_symmetry.space_group_name_H-M   'P 1'
#
loop_
_entity.id
_entity.type
_entity.pdbx_description
1 polymer ?
#
loop_
_entity_poly.entity_id
_entity_poly.type
_entity_poly.pdbx_seq_one_letter_code
_entity_poly.pdbx_strand_id
1 'polypeptide(L)'
;MKIKTIVFIISILIFTSCSEEPKTILFNSEAFAFSIGDGWEINASVNAKGFAQIEKDNSELYFTNLNYTVNLYTPEDTIYNADYGSVIDSTNEEILDKQIESQIELNSGFMAGNYLIEFIVEDKYSNTKDTLSTKLVLE
;
A
#
# COMPACT_ATOMS: atom_id res chain seq x y z
N MET A 1 3.12 33.98 -39.78
CA MET A 1 2.58 32.62 -39.55
C MET A 1 1.08 32.67 -39.80
N LYS A 2 0.51 31.87 -40.71
CA LYS A 2 -0.91 31.99 -41.06
C LYS A 2 -1.76 31.55 -39.86
N ILE A 3 -2.87 32.26 -39.58
CA ILE A 3 -3.84 31.91 -38.50
C ILE A 3 -4.23 30.42 -38.54
N LYS A 4 -4.36 29.85 -39.75
CA LYS A 4 -4.64 28.42 -39.96
C LYS A 4 -3.57 27.49 -39.38
N THR A 5 -2.30 27.90 -39.37
CA THR A 5 -1.19 27.12 -38.80
C THR A 5 -1.21 27.17 -37.27
N ILE A 6 -1.60 28.31 -36.68
CA ILE A 6 -1.74 28.47 -35.22
C ILE A 6 -2.90 27.62 -34.69
N VAL A 7 -4.04 27.61 -35.39
CA VAL A 7 -5.21 26.79 -35.02
C VAL A 7 -4.90 25.29 -35.06
N PHE A 8 -4.09 24.85 -36.04
CA PHE A 8 -3.69 23.45 -36.15
C PHE A 8 -2.75 23.00 -35.01
N ILE A 9 -1.83 23.86 -34.58
CA ILE A 9 -0.90 23.56 -33.47
C ILE A 9 -1.65 23.54 -32.12
N ILE A 10 -2.60 24.45 -31.91
CA ILE A 10 -3.46 24.47 -30.72
C ILE A 10 -4.35 23.22 -30.67
N SER A 11 -4.87 22.75 -31.82
CA SER A 11 -5.70 21.53 -31.87
C SER A 11 -4.95 20.25 -31.51
N ILE A 12 -3.61 20.19 -31.68
CA ILE A 12 -2.81 19.01 -31.36
C ILE A 12 -2.48 18.96 -29.86
N LEU A 13 -2.38 20.12 -29.20
CA LEU A 13 -2.10 20.24 -27.76
C LEU A 13 -3.27 19.82 -26.86
N ILE A 14 -4.51 19.72 -27.40
CA ILE A 14 -5.71 19.38 -26.61
C ILE A 14 -5.90 17.86 -26.46
N PHE A 15 -5.09 17.02 -27.11
CA PHE A 15 -5.22 15.56 -27.07
C PHE A 15 -4.22 14.85 -26.14
N THR A 16 -3.42 15.58 -25.36
CA THR A 16 -2.45 14.97 -24.43
C THR A 16 -2.96 14.85 -23.01
N SER A 17 -4.29 14.80 -22.79
CA SER A 17 -4.84 14.38 -21.50
C SER A 17 -4.76 12.87 -21.39
N CYS A 18 -3.53 12.34 -21.31
CA CYS A 18 -3.29 10.97 -20.86
C CYS A 18 -3.50 10.99 -19.35
N SER A 19 -4.63 10.49 -18.86
CA SER A 19 -4.77 10.16 -17.44
C SER A 19 -3.60 9.24 -17.07
N GLU A 20 -2.87 9.56 -16.01
CA GLU A 20 -1.82 8.67 -15.52
C GLU A 20 -2.46 7.32 -15.16
N GLU A 21 -1.86 6.23 -15.64
CA GLU A 21 -2.31 4.89 -15.26
C GLU A 21 -2.08 4.69 -13.76
N PRO A 22 -3.04 4.10 -13.01
CA PRO A 22 -2.87 3.82 -11.60
C PRO A 22 -1.60 3.01 -11.36
N LYS A 23 -0.84 3.41 -10.34
CA LYS A 23 0.38 2.76 -9.90
C LYS A 23 0.45 2.82 -8.38
N THR A 24 0.14 1.70 -7.74
CA THR A 24 0.29 1.55 -6.29
C THR A 24 1.74 1.83 -5.88
N ILE A 25 1.93 2.71 -4.90
CA ILE A 25 3.23 3.04 -4.30
C ILE A 25 3.09 3.00 -2.79
N LEU A 26 3.99 2.27 -2.14
CA LEU A 26 4.11 2.21 -0.69
C LEU A 26 5.13 3.23 -0.16
N PHE A 27 4.82 3.84 0.98
CA PHE A 27 5.68 4.83 1.62
C PHE A 27 5.42 4.91 3.13
N ASN A 28 6.37 5.52 3.85
CA ASN A 28 6.30 5.74 5.30
C ASN A 28 5.89 4.48 6.09
N SER A 29 6.71 3.43 5.99
CA SER A 29 6.51 2.20 6.76
C SER A 29 7.10 2.31 8.16
N GLU A 30 6.36 1.81 9.14
CA GLU A 30 6.74 1.84 10.55
C GLU A 30 6.46 0.48 11.19
N ALA A 31 7.27 0.07 12.17
CA ALA A 31 7.03 -1.15 12.94
C ALA A 31 7.61 -1.02 14.35
N PHE A 32 6.87 -1.54 15.33
CA PHE A 32 7.22 -1.52 16.73
C PHE A 32 6.84 -2.85 17.38
N ALA A 33 7.56 -3.25 18.41
CA ALA A 33 7.24 -4.43 19.18
C ALA A 33 7.02 -4.09 20.66
N PHE A 34 6.07 -4.79 21.27
CA PHE A 34 5.74 -4.68 22.69
C PHE A 34 5.88 -6.05 23.33
N SER A 35 6.52 -6.12 24.50
CA SER A 35 6.50 -7.34 25.30
C SER A 35 5.12 -7.51 25.93
N ILE A 36 4.47 -8.65 25.67
CA ILE A 36 3.14 -9.00 26.21
C ILE A 36 3.21 -10.40 26.78
N GLY A 37 3.03 -10.53 28.10
CA GLY A 37 3.18 -11.80 28.80
C GLY A 37 4.59 -12.37 28.62
N ASP A 38 4.67 -13.58 28.07
CA ASP A 38 5.94 -14.25 27.76
C ASP A 38 6.40 -14.04 26.31
N GLY A 39 5.66 -13.28 25.50
CA GLY A 39 5.91 -13.10 24.08
C GLY A 39 6.03 -11.63 23.65
N TRP A 40 5.88 -11.41 22.35
CA TRP A 40 5.91 -10.09 21.73
C TRP A 40 4.70 -9.88 20.84
N GLU A 41 4.20 -8.65 20.79
CA GLU A 41 3.25 -8.19 19.79
C GLU A 41 3.96 -7.18 18.89
N ILE A 42 4.01 -7.46 17.59
CA ILE A 42 4.54 -6.55 16.58
C ILE A 42 3.36 -5.82 15.95
N ASN A 43 3.38 -4.49 16.03
CA ASN A 43 2.47 -3.61 15.31
C ASN A 43 3.23 -2.92 14.19
N ALA A 44 2.76 -3.06 12.95
CA ALA A 44 3.39 -2.49 11.78
C ALA A 44 2.35 -1.78 10.90
N SER A 45 2.79 -0.73 10.20
CA SER A 45 1.94 -0.05 9.23
C SER A 45 2.71 0.45 8.01
N VAL A 46 1.99 0.66 6.91
CA VAL A 46 2.49 1.28 5.69
C VAL A 46 1.40 2.10 5.04
N ASN A 47 1.76 3.18 4.35
CA ASN A 47 0.82 3.96 3.56
C ASN A 47 0.91 3.56 2.09
N ALA A 48 -0.24 3.42 1.43
CA ALA A 48 -0.37 3.19 0.00
C ALA A 48 -0.98 4.41 -0.69
N LYS A 49 -0.55 4.73 -1.91
CA LYS A 49 -1.14 5.77 -2.78
C LYS A 49 -1.07 5.37 -4.24
N GLY A 50 -1.77 6.13 -5.10
CA GLY A 50 -1.74 5.92 -6.55
C GLY A 50 -2.47 4.66 -7.01
N PHE A 51 -3.25 4.02 -6.13
CA PHE A 51 -4.08 2.88 -6.45
C PHE A 51 -5.32 3.32 -7.24
N ALA A 52 -5.88 2.40 -8.03
CA ALA A 52 -7.08 2.66 -8.79
C ALA A 52 -8.29 2.77 -7.87
N GLN A 53 -9.21 3.64 -8.29
CA GLN A 53 -10.50 3.80 -7.67
C GLN A 53 -11.57 3.65 -8.74
N ILE A 54 -12.63 2.92 -8.42
CA ILE A 54 -13.77 2.76 -9.33
C ILE A 54 -14.97 3.52 -8.78
N GLU A 55 -15.73 4.13 -9.67
CA GLU A 55 -17.07 4.63 -9.36
C GLU A 55 -18.08 3.53 -9.75
N LYS A 56 -19.00 3.19 -8.85
CA LYS A 56 -20.07 2.23 -9.16
C LYS A 56 -21.27 2.96 -9.77
N ASP A 57 -22.00 2.28 -10.65
CA ASP A 57 -23.21 2.84 -11.28
C ASP A 57 -24.17 3.42 -10.23
N ASN A 58 -24.55 4.70 -10.40
CA ASN A 58 -25.39 5.48 -9.48
C ASN A 58 -24.79 5.76 -8.09
N SER A 59 -23.46 5.78 -7.97
CA SER A 59 -22.77 6.16 -6.74
C SER A 59 -21.83 7.34 -6.98
N GLU A 60 -21.93 8.36 -6.14
CA GLU A 60 -20.94 9.45 -6.05
C GLU A 60 -19.73 9.04 -5.19
N LEU A 61 -19.50 7.74 -5.00
CA LEU A 61 -18.43 7.22 -4.15
C LEU A 61 -17.31 6.64 -5.01
N TYR A 62 -16.09 6.97 -4.60
CA TYR A 62 -14.86 6.33 -5.03
C TYR A 62 -14.63 5.08 -4.18
N PHE A 63 -14.48 3.93 -4.82
CA PHE A 63 -14.20 2.67 -4.15
C PHE A 63 -12.76 2.23 -4.39
N THR A 64 -12.07 1.82 -3.33
CA THR A 64 -10.75 1.18 -3.40
C THR A 64 -10.79 -0.23 -2.82
N ASN A 65 -9.89 -1.09 -3.27
CA ASN A 65 -9.71 -2.44 -2.74
C ASN A 65 -8.23 -2.84 -2.82
N LEU A 66 -7.55 -2.78 -1.68
CA LEU A 66 -6.14 -3.13 -1.53
C LEU A 66 -6.02 -4.46 -0.81
N ASN A 67 -5.42 -5.45 -1.44
CA ASN A 67 -4.98 -6.65 -0.75
C ASN A 67 -3.57 -6.46 -0.21
N TYR A 68 -3.31 -6.96 0.99
CA TYR A 68 -1.97 -6.94 1.56
C TYR A 68 -1.55 -8.32 2.07
N THR A 69 -0.24 -8.51 2.08
CA THR A 69 0.44 -9.64 2.69
C THR A 69 1.66 -9.11 3.41
N VAL A 70 1.92 -9.63 4.61
CA VAL A 70 3.07 -9.27 5.43
C VAL A 70 3.94 -10.50 5.61
N ASN A 71 5.20 -10.40 5.20
CA ASN A 71 6.23 -11.38 5.53
C ASN A 71 7.05 -10.87 6.72
N LEU A 72 7.45 -11.79 7.59
CA LEU A 72 8.30 -11.51 8.74
C LEU A 72 9.62 -12.27 8.60
N TYR A 73 10.73 -11.53 8.46
CA TYR A 73 12.06 -12.10 8.48
C TYR A 73 12.63 -11.94 9.88
N THR A 74 12.95 -13.07 10.48
CA THR A 74 13.54 -13.18 11.82
C THR A 74 15.06 -13.34 11.69
N PRO A 75 15.82 -13.31 12.80
CA PRO A 75 17.25 -13.58 12.77
C PRO A 75 17.64 -14.96 12.20
N GLU A 76 16.76 -15.96 12.31
CA GLU A 76 17.07 -17.35 11.94
C GLU A 76 16.27 -17.86 10.74
N ASP A 77 15.05 -17.38 10.55
CA ASP A 77 14.11 -17.91 9.55
C ASP A 77 13.17 -16.83 8.98
N THR A 78 12.37 -17.18 7.99
CA THR A 78 11.34 -16.34 7.37
C THR A 78 9.96 -16.94 7.58
N ILE A 79 9.04 -16.14 8.07
CA ILE A 79 7.61 -16.46 8.17
C ILE A 79 6.89 -15.74 7.03
N TYR A 80 6.54 -16.51 5.99
CA TYR A 80 5.75 -15.99 4.88
C TYR A 80 4.27 -15.91 5.26
N ASN A 81 3.59 -14.86 4.81
CA ASN A 81 2.18 -14.59 5.12
C ASN A 81 1.91 -14.57 6.64
N ALA A 82 2.79 -13.92 7.41
CA ALA A 82 2.62 -13.74 8.84
C ALA A 82 1.32 -12.99 9.18
N ASP A 83 0.89 -12.10 8.28
CA ASP A 83 -0.44 -11.50 8.26
C ASP A 83 -0.87 -11.23 6.81
N TYR A 84 -2.17 -11.18 6.55
CA TYR A 84 -2.74 -10.88 5.24
C TYR A 84 -4.19 -10.44 5.35
N GLY A 85 -4.62 -9.60 4.41
CA GLY A 85 -6.00 -9.10 4.42
C GLY A 85 -6.36 -8.26 3.21
N SER A 86 -7.52 -7.61 3.31
CA SER A 86 -8.03 -6.67 2.33
C SER A 86 -8.54 -5.41 3.02
N VAL A 87 -8.15 -4.25 2.50
CA VAL A 87 -8.67 -2.93 2.89
C VAL A 87 -9.59 -2.46 1.78
N ILE A 88 -10.89 -2.47 2.07
CA ILE A 88 -11.95 -2.01 1.17
C ILE A 88 -12.53 -0.74 1.78
N ASP A 89 -12.52 0.35 1.01
CA ASP A 89 -13.02 1.64 1.48
C ASP A 89 -13.82 2.35 0.39
N SER A 90 -14.67 3.29 0.81
CA SER A 90 -15.42 4.14 -0.09
C SER A 90 -15.68 5.53 0.48
N THR A 91 -15.39 6.56 -0.30
CA THR A 91 -15.53 7.97 0.09
C THR A 91 -16.18 8.78 -1.02
N ASN A 92 -16.78 9.92 -0.68
CA ASN A 92 -17.38 10.85 -1.64
C ASN A 92 -16.35 11.74 -2.37
N GLU A 93 -15.09 11.66 -1.96
CA GLU A 93 -13.95 12.33 -2.57
C GLU A 93 -12.87 11.29 -2.89
N GLU A 94 -11.94 11.61 -3.79
CA GLU A 94 -10.85 10.72 -4.16
C GLU A 94 -9.95 10.40 -2.95
N ILE A 95 -9.66 9.11 -2.74
CA ILE A 95 -8.79 8.65 -1.66
C ILE A 95 -7.33 8.83 -2.10
N LEU A 96 -6.63 9.81 -1.54
CA LEU A 96 -5.25 10.12 -1.92
C LEU A 96 -4.25 9.08 -1.40
N ASP A 97 -4.46 8.62 -0.16
CA ASP A 97 -3.67 7.58 0.47
C ASP A 97 -4.53 6.73 1.42
N LYS A 98 -4.02 5.54 1.73
CA LYS A 98 -4.63 4.62 2.69
C LYS A 98 -3.55 3.95 3.52
N GLN A 99 -3.69 4.04 4.85
CA GLN A 99 -2.86 3.29 5.78
C GLN A 99 -3.33 1.83 5.86
N ILE A 100 -2.37 0.92 5.83
CA ILE A 100 -2.55 -0.52 6.03
C ILE A 100 -1.81 -0.87 7.31
N GLU A 101 -2.49 -1.57 8.20
CA GLU A 101 -1.99 -1.95 9.52
C GLU A 101 -1.90 -3.48 9.60
N SER A 102 -0.93 -3.97 10.39
CA SER A 102 -0.71 -5.38 10.63
C SER A 102 -0.29 -5.59 12.09
N GLN A 103 -0.80 -6.67 12.68
CA GLN A 103 -0.49 -7.10 14.04
C GLN A 103 -0.07 -8.57 14.02
N ILE A 104 1.12 -8.86 14.54
CA ILE A 104 1.69 -10.22 14.57
C ILE A 104 2.08 -10.57 16.00
N GLU A 105 1.52 -11.65 16.52
CA GLU A 105 1.89 -12.20 17.83
C GLU A 105 3.03 -13.21 17.71
N LEU A 106 4.09 -13.03 18.51
CA LEU A 106 5.23 -13.93 18.63
C LEU A 106 5.25 -14.56 20.02
N ASN A 107 5.47 -15.86 20.08
CA ASN A 107 5.66 -16.58 21.34
C ASN A 107 7.08 -16.38 21.92
N SER A 108 7.31 -16.90 23.12
CA SER A 108 8.59 -16.82 23.84
C SER A 108 9.78 -17.53 23.17
N GLY A 109 9.54 -18.32 22.12
CA GLY A 109 10.59 -19.02 21.38
C GLY A 109 11.35 -18.14 20.39
N PHE A 110 10.86 -16.93 20.11
CA PHE A 110 11.53 -15.98 19.22
C PHE A 110 12.64 -15.23 19.94
N MET A 111 13.79 -15.12 19.28
CA MET A 111 14.99 -14.50 19.88
C MET A 111 14.99 -12.99 19.73
N ALA A 112 15.58 -12.30 20.70
CA ALA A 112 15.95 -10.89 20.54
C ALA A 112 16.87 -10.69 19.32
N GLY A 113 16.74 -9.56 18.64
CA GLY A 113 17.55 -9.26 17.46
C GLY A 113 16.86 -8.38 16.42
N ASN A 114 17.45 -8.32 15.23
CA ASN A 114 16.93 -7.54 14.12
C ASN A 114 15.89 -8.34 13.34
N TYR A 115 14.73 -7.74 13.14
CA TYR A 115 13.65 -8.27 12.34
C TYR A 115 13.37 -7.33 11.18
N LEU A 116 12.85 -7.88 10.08
CA LEU A 116 12.39 -7.13 8.92
C LEU A 116 10.93 -7.51 8.64
N ILE A 117 10.07 -6.51 8.56
CA ILE A 117 8.69 -6.63 8.10
C ILE A 117 8.66 -6.22 6.64
N GLU A 118 8.08 -7.04 5.77
CA GLU A 118 7.86 -6.71 4.36
C GLU A 118 6.37 -6.67 4.07
N PHE A 119 5.87 -5.48 3.71
CA PHE A 119 4.53 -5.31 3.17
C PHE A 119 4.56 -5.51 1.66
N ILE A 120 3.65 -6.34 1.16
CA ILE A 120 3.33 -6.49 -0.25
C ILE A 120 1.87 -6.08 -0.40
N VAL A 121 1.61 -5.02 -1.18
CA VAL A 121 0.26 -4.50 -1.38
C VAL A 121 -0.08 -4.52 -2.85
N GLU A 122 -1.23 -5.11 -3.17
CA GLU A 122 -1.79 -5.25 -4.50
C GLU A 122 -3.14 -4.52 -4.57
N ASP A 123 -3.27 -3.58 -5.50
CA ASP A 123 -4.56 -2.99 -5.84
C ASP A 123 -5.34 -3.96 -6.75
N LYS A 124 -6.54 -4.36 -6.32
CA LYS A 124 -7.38 -5.31 -7.04
C LYS A 124 -7.99 -4.78 -8.34
N TYR A 125 -8.11 -3.46 -8.50
CA TYR A 125 -8.71 -2.90 -9.69
C TYR A 125 -7.70 -2.71 -10.81
N SER A 126 -6.48 -2.23 -10.51
CA SER A 126 -5.42 -2.11 -11.51
C SER A 126 -4.50 -3.33 -11.62
N ASN A 127 -4.49 -4.21 -10.62
CA ASN A 127 -3.49 -5.28 -10.43
C ASN A 127 -2.05 -4.75 -10.30
N THR A 128 -1.88 -3.44 -10.02
CA THR A 128 -0.56 -2.91 -9.66
C THR A 128 -0.23 -3.32 -8.24
N LYS A 129 1.07 -3.48 -7.99
CA LYS A 129 1.58 -3.86 -6.67
C LYS A 129 2.86 -3.12 -6.37
N ASP A 130 3.12 -2.95 -5.09
CA ASP A 130 4.40 -2.48 -4.59
C ASP A 130 4.78 -3.20 -3.30
N THR A 131 6.05 -3.12 -2.95
CA THR A 131 6.65 -3.82 -1.81
C THR A 131 7.56 -2.89 -1.05
N LEU A 132 7.36 -2.79 0.26
CA LEU A 132 8.18 -1.96 1.13
C LEU A 132 8.47 -2.68 2.44
N SER A 133 9.74 -2.66 2.83
CA SER A 133 10.18 -3.29 4.07
C SER A 133 10.57 -2.26 5.13
N THR A 134 10.37 -2.59 6.39
CA THR A 134 10.80 -1.79 7.55
C THR A 134 11.43 -2.66 8.61
N LYS A 135 12.42 -2.11 9.33
CA LYS A 135 13.18 -2.84 10.34
C LYS A 135 12.62 -2.56 11.72
N LEU A 136 12.66 -3.56 12.58
CA LEU A 136 12.43 -3.42 14.02
C LEU A 136 13.45 -4.27 14.79
N VAL A 137 13.61 -3.97 16.06
CA VAL A 137 14.49 -4.72 16.97
C VAL A 137 13.63 -5.26 18.10
N LEU A 138 13.70 -6.57 18.35
CA LEU A 138 13.20 -7.17 19.58
C LEU A 138 14.33 -7.11 20.62
N GLU A 139 14.05 -6.55 21.79
CA GLU A 139 15.03 -6.30 22.86
C GLU A 139 15.09 -7.40 23.93
#